data_AF-A0A3N6MFN2-F1
#
_entry.id   AF-A0A3N6MFN2-F1
#
_cell.length_a   1.000
_cell.length_b   1.000
_cell.length_c   1.000
_cell.angle_alpha   90.00
_cell.angle_beta   90.00
_cell.angle_gamma   90.00
#
_symmetry.space_group_name_H-M   'P 1'
#
loop_
_entity.id
_entity.type
_entity.pdbx_description
1 polymer ?
#
loop_
_entity_poly.entity_id
_entity_poly.type
_entity_poly.pdbx_seq_one_letter_code
_entity_poly.pdbx_strand_id
1 'polypeptide(L)'
;MTRHDVLLKVSALFGFAFGLGLGVYQTFTLDPMISTMHDGVPYWMRVTHIHILGLSLVTFVLSFVIDDAFESHRGKVAWLTVLGQWGTPLTLYPVVALGIVVFGPIHNLVSLLTFVVVLAFAVAYARSWSQVSEPDR
;
A
#
# COMPACT_ATOMS: atom_id res chain seq x y z
N MET A 1 21.58 -8.60 0.77
CA MET A 1 20.12 -8.37 0.68
C MET A 1 19.45 -9.09 1.85
N THR A 2 18.76 -8.36 2.72
CA THR A 2 18.19 -8.94 3.95
C THR A 2 16.83 -9.60 3.67
N ARG A 3 16.37 -10.51 4.55
CA ARG A 3 15.05 -11.15 4.43
C ARG A 3 13.90 -10.13 4.37
N HIS A 4 14.05 -9.00 5.05
CA HIS A 4 13.04 -7.93 5.07
C HIS A 4 12.97 -7.17 3.75
N ASP A 5 14.09 -7.02 3.04
CA ASP A 5 14.11 -6.37 1.71
C ASP A 5 13.41 -7.23 0.66
N VAL A 6 13.64 -8.55 0.73
CA VAL A 6 12.93 -9.52 -0.12
C VAL A 6 11.43 -9.46 0.15
N LEU A 7 11.01 -9.44 1.41
CA LEU A 7 9.61 -9.33 1.80
C LEU A 7 8.95 -8.07 1.22
N LEU A 8 9.60 -6.90 1.35
CA LEU A 8 9.09 -5.64 0.83
C LEU A 8 8.98 -5.66 -0.70
N LYS A 9 10.01 -6.14 -1.40
CA LYS A 9 9.99 -6.21 -2.87
C LYS A 9 8.92 -7.17 -3.39
N VAL A 10 8.78 -8.33 -2.76
CA VAL A 10 7.76 -9.31 -3.11
C VAL A 10 6.37 -8.73 -2.85
N SER A 11 6.14 -8.12 -1.69
CA SER A 11 4.86 -7.47 -1.37
C SER A 11 4.52 -6.33 -2.32
N ALA A 12 5.50 -5.50 -2.68
CA ALA A 12 5.34 -4.44 -3.66
C ALA A 12 4.96 -5.01 -5.04
N LEU A 13 5.66 -6.03 -5.52
CA LEU A 13 5.39 -6.66 -6.81
C LEU A 13 3.98 -7.26 -6.85
N PHE A 14 3.60 -8.01 -5.83
CA PHE A 14 2.26 -8.59 -5.73
C PHE A 14 1.18 -7.51 -5.65
N GLY A 15 1.42 -6.45 -4.89
CA GLY A 15 0.51 -5.33 -4.81
C GLY A 15 0.35 -4.60 -6.14
N PHE A 16 1.44 -4.36 -6.88
CA PHE A 16 1.35 -3.80 -8.23
C PHE A 16 0.55 -4.70 -9.18
N ALA A 17 0.85 -5.99 -9.21
CA ALA A 17 0.12 -6.94 -10.05
C ALA A 17 -1.38 -6.97 -9.70
N PHE A 18 -1.71 -7.01 -8.41
CA PHE A 18 -3.09 -6.99 -7.93
C PHE A 18 -3.79 -5.67 -8.25
N GLY A 19 -3.14 -4.54 -7.99
CA GLY A 19 -3.66 -3.20 -8.30
C GLY A 19 -3.92 -3.01 -9.79
N LEU A 20 -2.99 -3.42 -10.64
CA LEU A 20 -3.16 -3.41 -12.10
C LEU A 20 -4.32 -4.31 -12.54
N GLY A 21 -4.46 -5.50 -11.94
CA GLY A 21 -5.59 -6.39 -12.20
C GLY A 21 -6.94 -5.72 -11.88
N LEU A 22 -7.03 -5.03 -10.74
CA LEU A 22 -8.21 -4.23 -10.39
C LEU A 22 -8.44 -3.07 -11.36
N GLY A 23 -7.37 -2.37 -11.77
CA GLY A 23 -7.45 -1.29 -12.75
C GLY A 23 -7.97 -1.77 -14.09
N VAL A 24 -7.46 -2.90 -14.59
CA VAL A 24 -7.94 -3.54 -15.83
C VAL A 24 -9.43 -3.90 -15.69
N TYR A 25 -9.82 -4.57 -14.60
CA TYR A 25 -11.22 -4.89 -14.34
C TYR A 25 -12.11 -3.64 -14.33
N GLN A 26 -11.64 -2.55 -13.71
CA GLN A 26 -12.36 -1.27 -13.67
C GLN A 26 -12.52 -0.66 -15.05
N THR A 27 -11.48 -0.70 -15.90
CA THR A 27 -11.57 -0.27 -17.29
C THR A 27 -12.60 -1.08 -18.06
N PHE A 28 -12.57 -2.42 -17.98
CA PHE A 28 -13.56 -3.28 -18.65
C PHE A 28 -15.00 -3.00 -18.19
N THR A 29 -15.19 -2.68 -16.91
CA THR A 29 -16.53 -2.49 -16.32
C THR A 29 -17.08 -1.07 -16.53
N LEU A 30 -16.22 -0.05 -16.51
CA LEU A 30 -16.61 1.36 -16.59
C LEU A 30 -16.58 1.91 -18.01
N ASP A 31 -15.85 1.27 -18.93
CA ASP A 31 -15.78 1.71 -20.32
C ASP A 31 -17.07 1.32 -21.06
N PRO A 32 -17.90 2.31 -21.47
CA PRO A 32 -19.15 2.06 -22.16
C PRO A 32 -18.96 1.45 -23.56
N MET A 33 -17.74 1.48 -24.11
CA MET A 33 -17.41 0.79 -25.36
C MET A 33 -17.14 -0.71 -25.16
N ILE A 34 -16.87 -1.14 -23.92
CA ILE A 34 -16.46 -2.50 -23.59
C ILE A 34 -17.55 -3.27 -22.84
N SER A 35 -18.24 -2.63 -21.90
CA SER A 35 -19.32 -3.25 -21.12
C SER A 35 -20.62 -2.47 -21.21
N THR A 36 -21.70 -3.18 -21.54
CA THR A 36 -23.08 -2.66 -21.48
C THR A 36 -23.71 -2.82 -20.09
N MET A 37 -23.06 -3.56 -19.18
CA MET A 37 -23.48 -3.66 -17.78
C MET A 37 -22.98 -2.43 -17.03
N HIS A 38 -23.87 -1.46 -16.83
CA HIS A 38 -23.62 -0.22 -16.08
C HIS A 38 -23.69 -0.39 -14.55
N ASP A 39 -23.59 -1.63 -14.06
CA ASP A 39 -23.43 -1.89 -12.63
C ASP A 39 -22.00 -1.48 -12.26
N GLY A 40 -21.84 -0.19 -11.98
CA GLY A 40 -20.55 0.44 -11.74
C GLY A 40 -19.71 -0.30 -10.70
N VAL A 41 -18.39 -0.16 -10.81
CA VAL A 41 -17.43 -0.87 -9.94
C VAL A 41 -17.77 -0.65 -8.46
N PRO A 42 -17.87 -1.71 -7.64
CA PRO A 42 -18.13 -1.58 -6.20
C PRO A 42 -17.13 -0.65 -5.50
N TYR A 43 -17.63 0.16 -4.57
CA TYR A 43 -16.81 1.17 -3.87
C TYR A 43 -15.55 0.58 -3.22
N TRP A 44 -15.67 -0.57 -2.54
CA TRP A 44 -14.53 -1.23 -1.89
C TRP A 44 -13.40 -1.55 -2.88
N MET A 45 -13.74 -1.90 -4.11
CA MET A 45 -12.78 -2.26 -5.15
C MET A 45 -12.07 -1.02 -5.71
N ARG A 46 -12.79 0.11 -5.88
CA ARG A 46 -12.18 1.39 -6.26
C ARG A 46 -11.19 1.89 -5.21
N VAL A 47 -11.59 1.87 -3.94
CA VAL A 47 -10.73 2.28 -2.82
C VAL A 47 -9.50 1.37 -2.73
N THR A 48 -9.71 0.04 -2.83
CA THR A 48 -8.63 -0.94 -2.80
C THR A 48 -7.62 -0.72 -3.92
N HIS A 49 -8.07 -0.45 -5.14
CA HIS A 49 -7.19 -0.23 -6.30
C HIS A 49 -6.22 0.94 -6.06
N ILE A 50 -6.76 2.12 -5.70
CA ILE A 50 -5.95 3.33 -5.48
C ILE A 50 -4.99 3.11 -4.30
N HIS A 51 -5.48 2.52 -3.21
CA HIS A 51 -4.70 2.24 -2.01
C HIS A 51 -3.53 1.29 -2.27
N ILE A 52 -3.81 0.15 -2.91
CA ILE A 52 -2.79 -0.86 -3.19
C ILE A 52 -1.75 -0.31 -4.15
N LEU A 53 -2.10 0.41 -5.21
CA LEU A 53 -1.09 0.97 -6.12
C LEU A 53 -0.19 1.99 -5.42
N GLY A 54 -0.78 2.92 -4.67
CA GLY A 54 -0.03 3.94 -3.93
C GLY A 54 0.93 3.32 -2.91
N LEU A 55 0.46 2.36 -2.11
CA LEU A 55 1.30 1.71 -1.11
C LEU A 55 2.29 0.71 -1.70
N SER A 56 2.00 0.07 -2.83
CA SER A 56 2.97 -0.78 -3.52
C SER A 56 4.16 0.05 -3.99
N LEU A 57 3.93 1.28 -4.46
CA LEU A 57 4.99 2.22 -4.79
C LEU A 57 5.80 2.62 -3.55
N VAL A 58 5.14 3.00 -2.45
CA VAL A 58 5.83 3.31 -1.18
C VAL A 58 6.66 2.12 -0.69
N THR A 59 6.10 0.91 -0.72
CA THR A 59 6.77 -0.34 -0.32
C THR A 59 7.98 -0.63 -1.21
N PHE A 60 7.85 -0.41 -2.52
CA PHE A 60 8.93 -0.56 -3.48
C PHE A 60 10.05 0.42 -3.19
N VAL A 61 9.75 1.72 -3.04
CA VAL A 61 10.77 2.75 -2.75
C VAL A 61 11.43 2.50 -1.40
N LEU A 62 10.67 2.15 -0.35
CA LEU A 62 11.22 1.76 0.95
C LEU A 62 12.19 0.58 0.85
N SER A 63 11.98 -0.35 -0.08
CA SER A 63 12.92 -1.46 -0.28
C SER A 63 14.31 -1.03 -0.79
N PHE A 64 14.43 0.20 -1.30
CA PHE A 64 15.70 0.81 -1.73
C PHE A 64 16.23 1.85 -0.74
N VAL A 65 15.33 2.54 -0.01
CA VAL A 65 15.68 3.73 0.80
C VAL A 65 15.61 3.45 2.32
N ILE A 66 15.29 2.22 2.75
CA ILE A 66 15.56 1.83 4.14
C ILE A 66 17.09 1.68 4.32
N ASP A 67 17.74 2.82 4.41
CA ASP A 67 19.11 3.02 4.88
C ASP A 67 19.07 3.63 6.29
N ASP A 68 19.99 3.14 7.12
CA ASP A 68 20.44 3.49 8.48
C ASP A 68 19.43 3.99 9.52
N ALA A 69 18.53 4.93 9.17
CA ALA A 69 17.57 5.57 10.07
C ALA A 69 16.63 4.59 10.79
N PHE A 70 16.40 3.39 10.22
CA PHE A 70 15.58 2.34 10.81
C PHE A 70 16.30 1.00 10.94
N GLU A 71 17.63 0.96 10.88
CA GLU A 71 18.36 -0.31 10.85
C GLU A 71 18.01 -1.21 12.05
N SER A 72 17.90 -0.62 13.24
CA SER A 72 17.48 -1.29 14.49
C SER A 72 16.02 -1.77 14.50
N HIS A 73 15.17 -1.26 13.60
CA HIS A 73 13.73 -1.53 13.55
C HIS A 73 13.24 -2.00 12.17
N ARG A 74 14.17 -2.34 11.25
CA ARG A 74 13.91 -2.65 9.83
C ARG A 74 12.81 -3.70 9.65
N GLY A 75 12.84 -4.76 10.45
CA GLY A 75 11.83 -5.81 10.41
C GLY A 75 10.43 -5.34 10.81
N LYS A 76 10.32 -4.49 11.84
CA LYS A 76 9.02 -3.94 12.28
C LYS A 76 8.44 -2.98 11.24
N VAL A 77 9.27 -2.09 10.69
CA VAL A 77 8.86 -1.18 9.61
C VAL A 77 8.41 -1.98 8.39
N ALA A 78 9.19 -2.99 7.99
CA ALA A 78 8.83 -3.83 6.86
C ALA A 78 7.48 -4.52 7.05
N TRP A 79 7.25 -5.13 8.22
CA TRP A 79 5.97 -5.78 8.54
C TRP A 79 4.81 -4.80 8.61
N LEU A 80 4.99 -3.62 9.23
CA LEU A 80 3.96 -2.60 9.31
C LEU A 80 3.59 -2.08 7.91
N THR A 81 4.56 -1.90 7.03
CA THR A 81 4.34 -1.51 5.64
C THR A 81 3.52 -2.56 4.89
N VAL A 82 3.91 -3.84 4.98
CA VAL A 82 3.15 -4.94 4.36
C VAL A 82 1.74 -5.02 4.96
N LEU A 83 1.59 -4.85 6.27
CA LEU A 83 0.30 -4.88 6.95
C LEU A 83 -0.59 -3.68 6.56
N GLY A 84 -0.04 -2.49 6.38
CA GLY A 84 -0.80 -1.33 5.88
C GLY A 84 -1.20 -1.49 4.41
N GLN A 85 -0.32 -2.07 3.60
CA GLN A 85 -0.58 -2.37 2.20
C GLN A 85 -1.77 -3.33 2.04
N TRP A 86 -1.78 -4.45 2.78
CA TRP A 86 -2.77 -5.50 2.61
C TRP A 86 -3.94 -5.46 3.59
N GLY A 87 -3.74 -4.94 4.79
CA GLY A 87 -4.77 -5.00 5.82
C GLY A 87 -5.99 -4.13 5.50
N THR A 88 -5.82 -2.98 4.84
CA THR A 88 -6.94 -2.14 4.41
C THR A 88 -7.88 -2.89 3.45
N PRO A 89 -7.41 -3.52 2.34
CA PRO A 89 -8.31 -4.31 1.51
C PRO A 89 -8.89 -5.54 2.22
N LEU A 90 -8.07 -6.25 3.00
CA LEU A 90 -8.51 -7.46 3.71
C LEU A 90 -9.59 -7.18 4.76
N THR A 91 -9.65 -5.95 5.28
CA THR A 91 -10.67 -5.51 6.25
C THR A 91 -11.83 -4.77 5.60
N LEU A 92 -11.57 -3.99 4.54
CA LEU A 92 -12.60 -3.23 3.84
C LEU A 92 -13.59 -4.14 3.12
N TYR A 93 -13.13 -5.23 2.50
CA TYR A 93 -14.01 -6.16 1.80
C TYR A 93 -15.05 -6.81 2.73
N PRO A 94 -14.68 -7.44 3.87
CA PRO A 94 -15.64 -7.97 4.83
C PRO A 94 -16.65 -6.93 5.36
N VAL A 95 -16.21 -5.68 5.57
CA VAL A 95 -17.09 -4.61 6.07
C VAL A 95 -18.10 -4.20 4.99
N VAL A 96 -17.63 -3.92 3.77
CA VAL A 96 -18.46 -3.28 2.73
C VAL A 96 -19.22 -4.30 1.89
N ALA A 97 -18.62 -5.45 1.58
CA ALA A 97 -19.24 -6.47 0.72
C ALA A 97 -20.03 -7.51 1.52
N LEU A 98 -19.57 -7.87 2.72
CA LEU A 98 -20.19 -8.91 3.55
C LEU A 98 -20.97 -8.37 4.75
N GLY A 99 -20.91 -7.06 5.02
CA GLY A 99 -21.61 -6.43 6.15
C GLY A 99 -21.11 -6.85 7.53
N ILE A 100 -19.88 -7.38 7.64
CA ILE A 100 -19.33 -7.88 8.91
C ILE A 100 -18.78 -6.70 9.73
N VAL A 101 -19.64 -6.07 10.51
CA VAL A 101 -19.35 -4.83 11.26
C VAL A 101 -18.21 -4.96 12.27
N VAL A 102 -17.94 -6.17 12.77
CA VAL A 102 -16.84 -6.45 13.72
C VAL A 102 -15.46 -6.11 13.12
N PHE A 103 -15.31 -6.11 11.80
CA PHE A 103 -14.09 -5.69 11.13
C PHE A 103 -13.92 -4.16 11.06
N GLY A 104 -14.94 -3.36 11.38
CA GLY A 104 -14.87 -1.90 11.34
C GLY A 104 -13.76 -1.30 12.23
N PRO A 105 -13.70 -1.64 13.52
CA PRO A 105 -12.60 -1.20 14.39
C PRO A 105 -11.22 -1.65 13.90
N ILE A 106 -11.11 -2.88 13.38
CA ILE A 106 -9.87 -3.43 12.84
C ILE A 106 -9.44 -2.63 11.60
N HIS A 107 -10.39 -2.32 10.71
CA HIS A 107 -10.15 -1.50 9.53
C HIS A 107 -9.62 -0.11 9.91
N ASN A 108 -10.23 0.54 10.91
CA ASN A 108 -9.77 1.85 11.39
C ASN A 108 -8.34 1.78 11.95
N LEU A 109 -8.02 0.74 12.70
CA LEU A 109 -6.67 0.53 13.23
C LEU A 109 -5.65 0.34 12.11
N VAL A 110 -5.96 -0.47 11.09
CA VAL A 110 -5.08 -0.68 9.95
C VAL A 110 -4.92 0.59 9.11
N SER A 111 -5.99 1.36 8.91
CA SER A 111 -5.95 2.63 8.21
C SER A 111 -5.07 3.65 8.95
N LEU A 112 -5.15 3.70 10.28
CA LEU A 112 -4.25 4.52 11.11
C LEU A 112 -2.79 4.08 10.98
N LEU A 113 -2.51 2.77 11.04
CA LEU A 113 -1.16 2.23 10.87
C LEU A 113 -0.60 2.55 9.48
N THR A 114 -1.44 2.50 8.44
CA THR A 114 -1.05 2.88 7.09
C THR A 114 -0.63 4.35 7.03
N PHE A 115 -1.38 5.24 7.66
CA PHE A 115 -1.03 6.65 7.73
C PHE A 115 0.35 6.86 8.40
N VAL A 116 0.61 6.14 9.49
CA VAL A 116 1.92 6.16 10.16
C VAL A 116 3.04 5.67 9.24
N VAL A 117 2.82 4.61 8.45
CA VAL A 117 3.79 4.11 7.47
C VAL A 117 4.09 5.16 6.39
N VAL A 118 3.06 5.80 5.83
CA VAL A 118 3.23 6.84 4.81
C VAL A 118 3.99 8.05 5.38
N LEU A 119 3.68 8.46 6.61
CA LEU A 119 4.42 9.52 7.30
C LEU A 119 5.88 9.13 7.55
N ALA A 120 6.13 7.92 8.04
CA ALA A 120 7.48 7.41 8.27
C ALA A 120 8.29 7.40 6.97
N PHE A 121 7.67 6.99 5.85
CA PHE A 121 8.26 7.08 4.52
C PHE A 121 8.56 8.54 4.13
N ALA A 122 7.61 9.46 4.26
CA ALA A 122 7.82 10.86 3.90
C ALA A 122 8.97 11.49 4.68
N VAL A 123 9.08 11.20 5.99
CA VAL A 123 10.18 11.65 6.84
C VAL A 123 11.52 11.03 6.40
N ALA A 124 11.54 9.72 6.12
CA ALA A 124 12.76 9.05 5.67
C ALA A 124 13.25 9.60 4.32
N TYR A 125 12.33 9.77 3.37
CA TYR A 125 12.60 10.31 2.04
C TYR A 125 13.12 11.75 2.10
N ALA A 126 12.51 12.60 2.94
CA ALA A 126 12.97 13.96 3.16
C ALA A 126 14.39 14.02 3.76
N ARG A 127 14.69 13.12 4.70
CA ARG A 127 16.04 13.01 5.29
C ARG A 127 17.08 12.56 4.28
N SER A 128 16.80 11.50 3.50
CA SER A 128 17.72 11.04 2.46
C SER A 128 18.00 12.14 1.42
N TRP A 129 16.99 12.94 1.08
CA TRP A 129 17.17 14.06 0.15
C TRP A 129 18.08 15.15 0.74
N SER A 130 17.89 15.49 2.02
CA SER A 130 18.72 16.49 2.70
C SER A 130 20.22 16.11 2.76
N GLN A 131 20.53 14.83 2.93
CA GLN A 131 21.90 14.32 2.93
C GLN A 131 22.56 14.35 1.54
N VAL A 132 21.78 14.18 0.47
CA VAL A 132 22.27 14.32 -0.91
C VAL A 132 22.54 15.78 -1.27
N SER A 133 21.83 16.73 -0.66
CA SER A 133 22.01 18.17 -0.90
C SER A 133 23.16 18.83 -0.13
N GLU A 134 23.79 18.14 0.82
CA GLU A 134 25.00 18.60 1.53
C GLU A 134 26.15 17.60 1.36
N PRO A 135 26.82 17.53 0.18
CA PRO A 135 27.88 16.54 -0.03
C PRO A 135 29.20 16.84 0.72
N ASP A 136 29.42 18.08 1.18
CA ASP A 136 30.73 18.53 1.70
C ASP A 136 30.62 19.45 2.93
N ARG A 137 30.48 18.84 4.12
CA ARG A 137 30.87 19.46 5.40
C ARG A 137 31.58 18.47 6.30
#